data_AF-A0A2P8KFI6-F1
#
_entry.id   AF-A0A2P8KFI6-F1
#
_cell.length_a   1.000
_cell.length_b   1.000
_cell.length_c   1.000
_cell.angle_alpha   90.00
_cell.angle_beta   90.00
_cell.angle_gamma   90.00
#
_symmetry.space_group_name_H-M   'P 1'
#
loop_
_entity.id
_entity.type
_entity.pdbx_description
1 polymer ?
#
loop_
_entity_poly.entity_id
_entity_poly.type
_entity_poly.pdbx_seq_one_letter_code
_entity_poly.pdbx_strand_id
1 'polypeptide(L)'
;MESPDLETVEKARALVEEIIAGRSPMAAAVPYFAPTDIGCLTPARQEAESRIQEENDFGNRLRAAIQMSLAAAAASLRVSESLMQDFAQLSLPERQKELARCACDAQACRDIAGHVAPILSGKEAPKLDALMEIKRLKSAIYERFGRWPGG
;
A
#
# COMPACT_ATOMS: atom_id res chain seq x y z
N MET A 1 11.49 19.87 -26.70
CA MET A 1 12.85 19.94 -26.14
C MET A 1 12.88 18.92 -25.02
N GLU A 2 13.61 17.81 -25.16
CA GLU A 2 13.77 16.85 -24.05
C GLU A 2 14.51 17.57 -22.92
N SER A 3 13.82 17.79 -21.80
CA SER A 3 14.44 18.38 -20.62
C SER A 3 15.20 17.27 -19.87
N PRO A 4 16.48 17.44 -19.51
CA PRO A 4 17.20 16.48 -18.68
C PRO A 4 16.49 16.23 -17.33
N ASP A 5 15.69 17.20 -16.89
CA ASP A 5 14.86 17.07 -15.69
C ASP A 5 13.72 16.06 -15.91
N LEU A 6 13.10 16.03 -17.10
CA LEU A 6 12.02 15.09 -17.41
C LEU A 6 12.54 13.64 -17.41
N GLU A 7 13.67 13.40 -18.07
CA GLU A 7 14.31 12.08 -18.09
C GLU A 7 14.65 11.60 -16.66
N THR A 8 15.09 12.53 -15.80
CA THR A 8 15.40 12.21 -14.40
C THR A 8 14.15 11.85 -13.60
N VAL A 9 13.04 12.58 -13.80
CA VAL A 9 11.75 12.28 -13.15
C VAL A 9 11.21 10.91 -13.62
N GLU A 10 11.29 10.61 -14.92
CA GLU A 10 10.86 9.33 -15.49
C GLU A 10 11.65 8.15 -14.91
N LYS A 11 12.97 8.29 -14.80
CA LYS A 11 13.84 7.28 -14.16
C LYS A 11 13.49 7.11 -12.68
N ALA A 12 13.29 8.19 -11.95
CA ALA A 12 12.92 8.13 -10.54
C ALA A 12 11.57 7.41 -10.36
N ARG A 13 10.58 7.72 -11.20
CA ARG A 13 9.28 7.04 -11.18
C ARG A 13 9.43 5.54 -11.44
N ALA A 14 10.19 5.16 -12.47
CA ALA A 14 10.41 3.76 -12.82
C ALA A 14 11.04 2.98 -11.66
N LEU A 15 12.04 3.57 -10.97
CA LEU A 15 12.65 2.96 -9.79
C LEU A 15 11.66 2.79 -8.63
N VAL A 16 10.82 3.79 -8.36
CA VAL A 16 9.79 3.67 -7.31
C VAL A 16 8.78 2.58 -7.66
N GLU A 17 8.35 2.48 -8.92
CA GLU A 17 7.44 1.44 -9.38
C GLU A 17 8.06 0.05 -9.30
N GLU A 18 9.35 -0.09 -9.58
CA GLU A 18 10.09 -1.34 -9.40
C GLU A 18 10.13 -1.76 -7.93
N ILE A 19 10.37 -0.81 -7.00
CA ILE A 19 10.31 -1.08 -5.57
C ILE A 19 8.90 -1.54 -5.17
N ILE A 20 7.85 -0.88 -5.67
CA ILE A 20 6.45 -1.27 -5.42
C ILE A 20 6.19 -2.69 -5.93
N ALA A 21 6.62 -3.02 -7.15
CA ALA A 21 6.44 -4.33 -7.75
C ALA A 21 7.16 -5.43 -6.94
N GLY A 22 8.43 -5.19 -6.57
CA GLY A 22 9.21 -6.11 -5.74
C GLY A 22 8.62 -6.31 -4.34
N ARG A 23 7.94 -5.28 -3.80
CA ARG A 23 7.29 -5.33 -2.48
C ARG A 23 5.85 -5.83 -2.51
N SER A 24 5.21 -5.94 -3.67
CA SER A 24 3.81 -6.36 -3.80
C SER A 24 3.48 -7.66 -3.03
N PRO A 25 4.33 -8.71 -3.03
CA PRO A 25 4.09 -9.91 -2.21
C PRO A 25 4.13 -9.64 -0.70
N MET A 26 4.91 -8.65 -0.25
CA MET A 26 5.16 -8.29 1.15
C MET A 26 4.24 -7.16 1.65
N ALA A 27 3.49 -6.48 0.76
CA ALA A 27 2.61 -5.38 1.11
C ALA A 27 1.31 -5.85 1.79
N ALA A 28 0.97 -7.13 1.69
CA ALA A 28 -0.20 -7.68 2.34
C ALA A 28 -0.04 -7.71 3.86
N ALA A 29 -1.15 -7.45 4.56
CA ALA A 29 -1.18 -7.65 6.00
C ALA A 29 -1.02 -9.14 6.32
N VAL A 30 -0.38 -9.40 7.46
CA VAL A 30 -0.25 -10.74 8.01
C VAL A 30 -1.37 -10.87 9.04
N PRO A 31 -2.35 -11.75 8.86
CA PRO A 31 -3.40 -11.92 9.86
C PRO A 31 -2.80 -12.46 11.16
N TYR A 32 -3.17 -11.87 12.29
CA TYR A 32 -2.98 -12.48 13.59
C TYR A 32 -4.15 -13.43 13.86
N PHE A 33 -3.84 -14.71 14.07
CA PHE A 33 -4.84 -15.71 14.45
C PHE A 33 -4.75 -15.92 15.96
N ALA A 34 -5.64 -15.25 16.68
CA ALA A 34 -5.79 -15.46 18.11
C ALA A 34 -6.07 -16.94 18.43
N PRO A 35 -5.46 -17.51 19.49
CA PRO A 35 -5.90 -18.78 20.03
C PRO A 35 -7.40 -18.72 20.36
N THR A 36 -8.15 -19.78 20.05
CA THR A 36 -9.62 -19.82 20.22
C THR A 36 -10.06 -19.65 21.68
N ASP A 37 -9.15 -19.83 22.64
CA ASP A 37 -9.43 -19.70 24.07
C ASP A 37 -8.25 -19.10 24.86
N ILE A 38 -8.04 -17.78 24.72
CA ILE A 38 -6.99 -17.04 25.44
C ILE A 38 -7.26 -17.04 26.96
N GLY A 39 -8.52 -17.10 27.37
CA GLY A 39 -8.94 -17.07 28.79
C GLY A 39 -8.46 -18.27 29.61
N CYS A 40 -8.21 -19.40 28.95
CA CYS A 40 -7.69 -20.62 29.59
C CYS A 40 -6.16 -20.73 29.57
N LEU A 41 -5.45 -19.76 29.00
CA LEU A 41 -3.99 -19.73 29.02
C LEU A 41 -3.47 -19.27 30.38
N THR A 42 -2.26 -19.72 30.74
CA THR A 42 -1.56 -19.17 31.91
C THR A 42 -1.25 -17.69 31.68
N PRO A 43 -1.14 -16.86 32.73
CA PRO A 43 -0.84 -15.42 32.57
C PRO A 43 0.40 -15.16 31.69
N ALA A 44 1.46 -15.95 31.87
CA ALA A 44 2.66 -15.85 31.04
C ALA A 44 2.42 -16.14 29.55
N ARG A 45 1.47 -17.04 29.22
CA ARG A 45 1.08 -17.32 27.84
C ARG A 45 0.15 -16.25 27.28
N GLN A 46 -0.74 -15.68 28.08
CA GLN A 46 -1.57 -14.53 27.68
C GLN A 46 -0.70 -13.32 27.32
N GLU A 47 0.29 -13.00 28.15
CA GLU A 47 1.26 -11.93 27.87
C GLU A 47 2.06 -12.18 26.58
N ALA A 48 2.47 -13.43 26.34
CA ALA A 48 3.19 -13.79 25.12
C ALA A 48 2.32 -13.60 23.87
N GLU A 49 1.07 -14.04 23.90
CA GLU A 49 0.12 -13.87 22.79
C GLU A 49 -0.20 -12.39 22.52
N SER A 50 -0.39 -11.58 23.57
CA SER A 50 -0.59 -10.13 23.42
C SER A 50 0.59 -9.45 22.73
N ARG A 51 1.83 -9.84 23.06
CA ARG A 51 3.03 -9.32 22.38
C ARG A 51 3.07 -9.71 20.90
N ILE A 52 2.73 -10.95 20.58
CA ILE A 52 2.67 -11.43 19.18
C ILE A 52 1.64 -10.61 18.38
N GLN A 53 0.49 -10.33 18.99
CA GLN A 53 -0.53 -9.49 18.38
C GLN A 53 -0.01 -8.06 18.13
N GLU A 54 0.61 -7.44 19.13
CA GLU A 54 1.16 -6.08 19.01
C GLU A 54 2.25 -5.98 17.93
N GLU A 55 3.17 -6.96 17.88
CA GLU A 55 4.22 -7.05 16.85
C GLU A 55 3.61 -7.19 15.45
N ASN A 56 2.56 -7.99 15.31
CA ASN A 56 1.86 -8.17 14.06
C ASN A 56 1.17 -6.87 13.61
N ASP A 57 0.44 -6.22 14.50
CA ASP A 57 -0.25 -4.95 14.24
C ASP A 57 0.74 -3.83 13.89
N PHE A 58 1.89 -3.79 14.58
CA PHE A 58 2.99 -2.89 14.23
C PHE A 58 3.52 -3.17 12.82
N GLY A 59 3.81 -4.44 12.50
CA GLY A 59 4.30 -4.86 11.19
C GLY A 59 3.32 -4.55 10.06
N ASN A 60 2.02 -4.74 10.28
CA ASN A 60 0.97 -4.44 9.30
C ASN A 60 0.87 -2.94 9.01
N ARG A 61 0.89 -2.11 10.06
CA ARG A 61 0.91 -0.65 9.92
C ARG A 61 2.13 -0.17 9.14
N LEU A 62 3.31 -0.70 9.45
CA LEU A 62 4.54 -0.35 8.76
C LEU A 62 4.50 -0.72 7.27
N ARG A 63 4.05 -1.94 6.95
CA ARG A 63 3.94 -2.41 5.55
C ARG A 63 2.96 -1.55 4.74
N ALA A 64 1.81 -1.24 5.30
CA ALA A 64 0.81 -0.37 4.67
C ALA A 64 1.34 1.06 4.47
N ALA A 65 1.96 1.65 5.50
CA ALA A 65 2.53 2.99 5.43
C ALA A 65 3.60 3.12 4.34
N ILE A 66 4.51 2.13 4.23
CA ILE A 66 5.52 2.09 3.17
C ILE A 66 4.85 2.01 1.79
N GLN A 67 3.89 1.09 1.61
CA GLN A 67 3.22 0.91 0.33
C GLN A 67 2.48 2.17 -0.13
N MET A 68 1.74 2.82 0.79
CA MET A 68 1.00 4.05 0.49
C MET A 68 1.93 5.22 0.21
N SER A 69 3.05 5.32 0.94
CA SER A 69 4.06 6.37 0.70
C SER A 69 4.71 6.24 -0.67
N LEU A 70 5.09 5.01 -1.05
CA LEU A 70 5.66 4.74 -2.38
C LEU A 70 4.63 4.97 -3.49
N ALA A 71 3.38 4.55 -3.30
CA ALA A 71 2.31 4.79 -4.27
C ALA A 71 2.04 6.30 -4.46
N ALA A 72 2.00 7.07 -3.37
CA ALA A 72 1.87 8.52 -3.44
C ALA A 72 3.07 9.18 -4.14
N ALA A 73 4.30 8.71 -3.87
CA ALA A 73 5.50 9.20 -4.55
C ALA A 73 5.48 8.92 -6.06
N ALA A 74 5.15 7.68 -6.47
CA ALA A 74 5.04 7.32 -7.88
C ALA A 74 3.97 8.15 -8.60
N ALA A 75 2.81 8.34 -7.97
CA ALA A 75 1.73 9.15 -8.54
C ALA A 75 2.12 10.64 -8.63
N SER A 76 2.79 11.18 -7.61
CA SER A 76 3.32 12.56 -7.64
C SER A 76 4.33 12.77 -8.77
N LEU A 77 5.22 11.80 -9.01
CA LEU A 77 6.17 11.85 -10.12
C LEU A 77 5.46 11.82 -11.49
N ARG A 78 4.41 11.02 -11.66
CA ARG A 78 3.57 11.04 -12.89
C ARG A 78 2.90 12.39 -13.14
N VAL A 79 2.48 13.08 -12.08
CA VAL A 79 1.95 14.45 -12.20
C VAL A 79 3.06 15.40 -12.66
N SER A 80 4.25 15.31 -12.07
CA SER A 80 5.41 16.09 -12.52
C SER A 80 5.76 15.83 -13.99
N GLU A 81 5.81 14.56 -14.43
CA GLU A 81 6.00 14.19 -15.84
C GLU A 81 4.96 14.85 -16.74
N SER A 82 3.67 14.71 -16.37
CA SER A 82 2.56 15.27 -17.15
C SER A 82 2.69 16.80 -17.30
N LEU A 83 3.05 17.51 -16.22
CA LEU A 83 3.22 18.96 -16.23
C LEU A 83 4.47 19.42 -17.00
N MET A 84 5.49 18.57 -17.09
CA MET A 84 6.73 18.84 -17.82
C MET A 84 6.63 18.49 -19.31
N GLN A 85 5.60 17.76 -19.72
CA GLN A 85 5.29 17.55 -21.13
C GLN A 85 4.85 18.88 -21.78
N ASP A 86 5.26 19.07 -23.03
CA ASP A 86 5.06 20.34 -23.74
C ASP A 86 3.58 20.55 -24.10
N PHE A 87 2.84 21.21 -23.20
CA PHE A 87 1.46 21.63 -23.44
C PHE A 87 1.33 22.76 -24.47
N ALA A 88 2.44 23.35 -24.96
CA ALA A 88 2.37 24.43 -25.93
C ALA A 88 1.77 23.98 -27.27
N GLN A 89 1.85 22.69 -27.59
CA GLN A 89 1.27 22.12 -28.81
C GLN A 89 -0.25 21.87 -28.71
N LEU A 90 -0.80 21.88 -27.49
CA LEU A 90 -2.24 21.70 -27.24
C LEU A 90 -3.00 23.02 -27.44
N SER A 91 -4.25 22.92 -27.87
CA SER A 91 -5.18 24.04 -27.90
C SER A 91 -5.57 24.48 -26.48
N LEU A 92 -6.06 25.70 -26.31
CA LEU A 92 -6.53 26.22 -25.01
C LEU A 92 -7.50 25.28 -24.26
N PRO A 93 -8.56 24.71 -24.88
CA PRO A 93 -9.46 23.79 -24.18
C PRO A 93 -8.77 22.47 -23.78
N GLU A 94 -7.84 21.97 -24.59
CA GLU A 94 -7.06 20.77 -24.26
C GLU A 94 -6.13 21.02 -23.08
N ARG A 95 -5.45 22.17 -23.04
CA ARG A 95 -4.64 22.57 -21.88
C ARG A 95 -5.46 22.65 -20.60
N GLN A 96 -6.66 23.24 -20.65
CA GLN A 96 -7.54 23.30 -19.48
C GLN A 96 -7.94 21.92 -18.98
N LYS A 97 -8.23 20.99 -19.90
CA LYS A 97 -8.57 19.60 -19.57
C LYS A 97 -7.38 18.88 -18.92
N GLU A 98 -6.19 19.01 -19.47
CA GLU A 98 -4.99 18.37 -18.91
C GLU A 98 -4.59 18.94 -17.55
N LEU A 99 -4.72 20.25 -17.36
CA LEU A 99 -4.50 20.87 -16.05
C LEU A 99 -5.52 20.39 -15.01
N ALA A 100 -6.79 20.26 -15.40
CA ALA A 100 -7.82 19.70 -14.51
C ALA A 100 -7.50 18.24 -14.15
N ARG A 101 -7.04 17.43 -15.11
CA ARG A 101 -6.58 16.05 -14.86
C ARG A 101 -5.43 16.03 -13.87
N CYS A 102 -4.39 16.83 -14.09
CA CYS A 102 -3.24 16.92 -13.20
C CYS A 102 -3.64 17.36 -11.78
N ALA A 103 -4.61 18.28 -11.66
CA ALA A 103 -5.14 18.70 -10.37
C ALA A 103 -5.89 17.56 -9.64
N CYS A 104 -6.72 16.80 -10.36
CA CYS A 104 -7.38 15.61 -9.81
C CYS A 104 -6.36 14.55 -9.36
N ASP A 105 -5.34 14.29 -10.18
CA ASP A 105 -4.27 13.33 -9.86
C ASP A 105 -3.47 13.78 -8.63
N ALA A 106 -3.12 15.07 -8.54
CA ALA A 106 -2.43 15.64 -7.37
C ALA A 106 -3.28 15.54 -6.08
N GLN A 107 -4.60 15.73 -6.19
CA GLN A 107 -5.51 15.57 -5.07
C GLN A 107 -5.57 14.11 -4.61
N ALA A 108 -5.66 13.15 -5.53
CA ALA A 108 -5.61 11.73 -5.20
C ALA A 108 -4.28 11.34 -4.51
N CYS A 109 -3.15 11.91 -4.94
CA CYS A 109 -1.85 11.71 -4.29
C CYS A 109 -1.88 12.18 -2.82
N ARG A 110 -2.42 13.38 -2.59
CA ARG A 110 -2.57 13.94 -1.23
C ARG A 110 -3.45 13.05 -0.35
N ASP A 111 -4.55 12.54 -0.89
CA ASP A 111 -5.48 11.69 -0.13
C ASP A 111 -4.79 10.39 0.29
N ILE A 112 -4.06 9.72 -0.62
CA ILE A 112 -3.28 8.52 -0.31
C ILE A 112 -2.23 8.82 0.77
N ALA A 113 -1.46 9.90 0.62
CA ALA A 113 -0.45 10.29 1.60
C ALA A 113 -1.07 10.67 2.96
N GLY A 114 -2.28 11.23 2.95
CA GLY A 114 -3.02 11.64 4.14
C GLY A 114 -3.36 10.49 5.10
N HIS A 115 -3.45 9.27 4.59
CA HIS A 115 -3.69 8.06 5.38
C HIS A 115 -2.43 7.52 6.08
N VAL A 116 -1.23 7.94 5.70
CA VAL A 116 0.03 7.40 6.27
C VAL A 116 0.17 7.75 7.74
N ALA A 117 -0.05 9.02 8.11
CA ALA A 117 0.04 9.47 9.50
C ALA A 117 -0.97 8.78 10.46
N PRO A 118 -2.28 8.69 10.12
CA PRO A 118 -3.23 7.97 10.97
C PRO A 118 -2.93 6.47 11.06
N ILE A 119 -2.44 5.82 9.99
CA ILE A 119 -2.01 4.41 10.04
C ILE A 119 -0.83 4.23 11.00
N LEU A 120 0.22 5.05 10.87
CA LEU A 120 1.40 4.96 11.74
C LEU A 120 1.07 5.22 13.21
N SER A 121 0.16 6.15 13.49
CA SER A 121 -0.31 6.42 14.86
C SER A 121 -1.34 5.41 15.39
N GLY A 122 -1.75 4.43 14.58
CA GLY A 122 -2.76 3.43 14.97
C GLY A 122 -4.19 3.97 15.04
N LYS A 123 -4.45 5.19 14.52
CA LYS A 123 -5.78 5.80 14.43
C LYS A 123 -6.60 5.25 13.26
N GLU A 124 -5.93 4.66 12.26
CA GLU A 124 -6.55 4.01 11.12
C GLU A 124 -5.94 2.61 10.94
N ALA A 125 -6.80 1.62 10.67
CA ALA A 125 -6.35 0.28 10.33
C ALA A 125 -5.95 0.22 8.84
N PRO A 126 -4.87 -0.48 8.47
CA PRO A 126 -4.58 -0.78 7.08
C PRO A 126 -5.80 -1.41 6.39
N LYS A 127 -6.22 -0.87 5.24
CA LYS A 127 -7.32 -1.45 4.46
C LYS A 127 -6.90 -2.83 3.95
N LEU A 128 -7.52 -3.87 4.50
CA LEU A 128 -7.37 -5.26 4.10
C LEU A 128 -8.19 -5.51 2.84
N ASP A 129 -7.56 -5.95 1.77
CA ASP A 129 -8.27 -6.36 0.56
C ASP A 129 -8.86 -7.78 0.80
N ALA A 130 -10.01 -7.83 1.49
CA ALA A 130 -10.63 -9.03 2.07
C ALA A 130 -10.85 -10.19 1.06
N LEU A 131 -10.90 -9.90 -0.24
CA LEU A 131 -11.04 -10.90 -1.31
C LEU A 131 -9.73 -11.63 -1.65
N MET A 132 -8.57 -10.97 -1.52
CA MET A 132 -7.27 -11.64 -1.61
C MET A 132 -7.00 -12.53 -0.39
N GLU A 133 -7.58 -12.18 0.76
CA GLU A 133 -7.45 -12.94 2.01
C GLU A 133 -8.12 -14.31 1.92
N ILE A 134 -9.34 -14.43 1.38
CA ILE A 134 -10.03 -15.73 1.25
C ILE A 134 -9.24 -16.72 0.38
N LYS A 135 -8.60 -16.25 -0.71
CA LYS A 135 -7.80 -17.09 -1.60
C LYS A 135 -6.47 -17.53 -0.98
N ARG A 136 -5.78 -16.62 -0.28
CA ARG A 136 -4.53 -16.95 0.44
C ARG A 136 -4.79 -17.85 1.64
N LEU A 137 -5.89 -17.65 2.35
CA LEU A 137 -6.32 -18.47 3.49
C LEU A 137 -6.52 -19.93 3.07
N LYS A 138 -7.23 -20.17 1.96
CA LYS A 138 -7.40 -21.52 1.41
C LYS A 138 -6.08 -22.20 1.05
N SER A 139 -5.14 -21.43 0.50
CA SER A 139 -3.84 -21.96 0.07
C SER A 139 -2.92 -22.28 1.25
N ALA A 140 -2.82 -21.37 2.22
CA ALA A 140 -1.99 -21.55 3.42
C ALA A 140 -2.52 -22.66 4.35
N ILE A 141 -3.84 -22.83 4.45
CA ILE A 141 -4.44 -23.95 5.19
C ILE A 141 -4.14 -25.29 4.51
N TYR A 142 -4.23 -25.33 3.17
CA TYR A 142 -3.91 -26.52 2.40
C TYR A 142 -2.44 -26.94 2.53
N GLU A 143 -1.51 -25.97 2.50
CA GLU A 143 -0.08 -26.23 2.67
C GLU A 143 0.29 -26.68 4.09
N ARG A 144 -0.39 -26.14 5.11
CA ARG A 144 -0.03 -26.38 6.52
C ARG A 144 -0.73 -27.57 7.16
N PHE A 145 -1.92 -27.95 6.68
CA PHE A 145 -2.75 -28.99 7.28
C PHE A 145 -3.23 -30.07 6.29
N GLY A 146 -2.89 -29.97 5.00
CA GLY A 146 -3.48 -30.84 3.97
C GLY A 146 -4.97 -30.55 3.75
N ARG A 147 -5.68 -31.46 3.05
CA ARG A 147 -7.08 -31.24 2.64
C ARG A 147 -7.99 -30.86 3.82
N TRP A 148 -8.79 -29.82 3.59
CA TRP A 148 -9.90 -29.40 4.44
C TRP A 148 -10.85 -30.57 4.75
N PRO A 149 -11.10 -30.91 6.03
CA PRO A 149 -12.11 -31.91 6.39
C PRO A 149 -13.50 -31.28 6.27
N GLY A 150 -14.06 -31.30 5.07
CA GLY A 150 -15.41 -30.78 4.83
C GLY A 150 -15.79 -30.68 3.35
N GLY A 151 -15.20 -31.54 2.51
CA GLY A 151 -15.67 -31.79 1.15
C GLY A 151 -16.42 -33.10 1.10
#